data_AF-A0A0C2UBV7-F1
#
_entry.id   AF-A0A0C2UBV7-F1
#
_cell.length_a   1.000
_cell.length_b   1.000
_cell.length_c   1.000
_cell.angle_alpha   90.00
_cell.angle_beta   90.00
_cell.angle_gamma   90.00
#
_symmetry.space_group_name_H-M   'P 1'
#
loop_
_entity.id
_entity.type
_entity.pdbx_description
1 polymer ?
#
loop_
_entity_poly.entity_id
_entity_poly.type
_entity_poly.pdbx_seq_one_letter_code
_entity_poly.pdbx_strand_id
1 'polypeptide(L)' 'MLTTAQRPSGLPSAAAAAQIARLLEDLAQEARQMGFGGLAESIASVGIEASEEARHASRLRI' A
#
# COMPACT_ATOMS: atom_id res chain seq x y z
N MET A 1 8.42 -15.09 26.36
CA MET A 1 7.05 -15.45 25.92
C MET A 1 6.56 -14.36 24.98
N LEU A 2 6.49 -14.65 23.68
CA LEU A 2 5.91 -13.74 22.68
C LEU A 2 4.42 -14.02 22.61
N THR A 3 3.62 -13.12 23.19
CA THR A 3 2.17 -13.16 23.19
C THR A 3 1.65 -13.00 21.78
N THR A 4 0.95 -14.04 21.30
CA THR A 4 -0.07 -14.02 20.26
C THR A 4 0.24 -13.18 19.02
N ALA A 5 0.67 -13.86 17.96
CA ALA A 5 0.50 -13.40 16.59
C ALA A 5 -1.00 -13.26 16.30
N GLN A 6 -1.59 -12.16 16.74
CA GLN A 6 -2.88 -11.71 16.27
C GLN A 6 -2.66 -11.32 14.81
N ARG A 7 -3.00 -12.22 13.89
CA ARG A 7 -3.15 -11.82 12.48
C ARG A 7 -4.01 -10.56 12.49
N PRO A 8 -3.62 -9.47 11.80
CA PRO A 8 -4.53 -8.36 11.58
C PRO A 8 -5.71 -8.94 10.78
N SER A 9 -6.78 -9.32 11.49
CA SER A 9 -7.99 -9.91 10.95
C SER A 9 -8.94 -8.84 10.40
N GLY A 10 -8.39 -7.68 10.02
CA GLY A 10 -9.09 -6.64 9.28
C GLY A 10 -8.28 -6.36 8.03
N LEU A 11 -8.95 -6.36 6.88
CA LEU A 11 -8.47 -5.65 5.71
C LEU A 11 -7.92 -4.29 6.16
N PRO A 12 -6.78 -3.81 5.61
CA PRO A 12 -6.23 -2.53 6.01
C PRO A 12 -7.36 -1.50 5.97
N SER A 13 -7.54 -0.76 7.07
CA SER A 13 -8.50 0.33 7.08
C SER A 13 -8.20 1.24 5.89
N ALA A 14 -9.20 1.92 5.33
CA ALA A 14 -8.98 2.84 4.21
C ALA A 14 -7.81 3.81 4.46
N ALA A 15 -7.62 4.22 5.73
CA ALA A 15 -6.48 5.03 6.15
C ALA A 15 -5.12 4.30 6.09
N ALA A 16 -5.06 3.02 6.43
CA ALA A 16 -3.85 2.20 6.30
C ALA A 16 -3.51 1.93 4.83
N ALA A 17 -4.51 1.61 4.00
CA ALA A 17 -4.31 1.38 2.58
C ALA A 17 -3.86 2.66 1.84
N ALA A 18 -4.38 3.83 2.21
CA ALA A 18 -3.89 5.12 1.72
C ALA A 18 -2.44 5.43 2.14
N GLN A 19 -2.06 5.07 3.37
CA GLN A 19 -0.66 5.19 3.84
C GLN A 19 0.28 4.27 3.06
N ILE A 20 -0.12 3.01 2.83
CA ILE A 20 0.64 2.05 2.02
C ILE A 20 0.84 2.60 0.61
N ALA A 21 -0.22 3.10 -0.04
CA ALA A 21 -0.11 3.69 -1.36
C ALA A 21 0.87 4.87 -1.41
N ARG A 22 0.86 5.72 -0.37
CA ARG A 22 1.80 6.84 -0.29
C ARG A 22 3.25 6.38 -0.18
N LEU A 23 3.53 5.40 0.67
CA LEU A 23 4.87 4.83 0.82
C LEU A 23 5.37 4.15 -0.46
N LEU A 24 4.47 3.50 -1.21
CA LEU A 24 4.79 2.90 -2.50
C LEU A 24 5.13 3.96 -3.57
N GLU A 25 4.44 5.09 -3.59
CA GLU A 25 4.81 6.20 -4.50
C GLU A 25 6.20 6.76 -4.15
N ASP A 26 6.47 7.01 -2.87
CA ASP A 26 7.77 7.51 -2.43
C ASP A 26 8.89 6.51 -2.81
N LEU A 27 8.67 5.21 -2.62
CA LEU A 27 9.61 4.14 -3.02
C LEU A 27 9.79 4.04 -4.54
N ALA A 28 8.72 4.20 -5.32
CA ALA A 28 8.79 4.22 -6.79
C ALA A 28 9.63 5.41 -7.27
N GLN A 29 9.50 6.58 -6.63
CA GLN A 29 10.33 7.74 -6.94
C GLN A 29 11.80 7.51 -6.64
N GLU A 30 12.14 6.89 -5.50
CA GLU A 30 13.51 6.52 -5.18
C GLU A 30 14.07 5.52 -6.21
N ALA A 31 13.29 4.51 -6.59
CA ALA A 31 13.68 3.54 -7.61
C ALA A 31 13.95 4.22 -8.97
N ARG A 32 13.16 5.22 -9.38
CA ARG A 32 13.44 6.03 -10.60
C ARG A 32 14.75 6.79 -10.49
N GLN A 33 15.00 7.45 -9.36
CA GLN A 33 16.22 8.22 -9.13
C GLN A 33 17.48 7.34 -9.17
N MET A 34 17.36 6.08 -8.72
CA MET A 34 18.43 5.09 -8.78
C MET A 34 18.57 4.40 -10.15
N GLY A 35 17.74 4.73 -11.14
CA GLY A 35 17.79 4.14 -12.48
C GLY A 35 17.07 2.79 -12.62
N PHE A 36 16.32 2.35 -11.61
CA PHE A 36 15.53 1.12 -11.62
C PHE A 36 14.12 1.33 -12.20
N GLY A 37 14.03 1.74 -13.47
CA GLY A 37 12.76 2.10 -14.13
C GLY A 37 11.67 1.02 -14.05
N GLY A 38 11.99 -0.23 -14.42
CA GLY A 38 11.01 -1.33 -14.38
C GLY A 38 10.54 -1.70 -12.97
N LEU A 39 11.42 -1.55 -11.97
CA LEU A 39 11.04 -1.73 -10.56
C LEU A 39 10.09 -0.62 -10.11
N ALA A 40 10.39 0.63 -10.47
CA ALA A 40 9.54 1.77 -10.14
C ALA A 40 8.13 1.64 -10.75
N GLU A 41 8.02 1.16 -11.99
CA GLU A 41 6.72 0.88 -12.62
C GLU A 41 5.95 -0.22 -11.90
N SER A 42 6.63 -1.31 -11.52
CA SER A 42 6.01 -2.40 -10.76
C SER A 42 5.49 -1.92 -9.40
N ILE A 43 6.26 -1.10 -8.69
CA ILE A 43 5.88 -0.55 -7.38
C ILE A 43 4.71 0.43 -7.52
N ALA A 44 4.73 1.28 -8.55
CA ALA A 44 3.65 2.22 -8.82
C ALA A 44 2.33 1.49 -9.12
N SER A 45 2.38 0.38 -9.87
CA SER A 45 1.20 -0.47 -10.12
C SER A 45 0.57 -0.98 -8.81
N VAL A 46 1.39 -1.51 -7.90
CA VAL A 46 0.92 -1.97 -6.59
C VAL A 46 0.36 -0.82 -5.74
N GLY A 47 0.95 0.38 -5.83
CA GLY A 47 0.44 1.58 -5.15
C GLY A 47 -0.96 1.99 -5.60
N ILE A 48 -1.27 1.81 -6.88
CA ILE A 48 -2.61 2.04 -7.44
C ILE A 48 -3.60 1.02 -6.87
N GLU A 49 -3.26 -0.27 -6.89
CA GLU A 49 -4.11 -1.33 -6.34
C GLU A 49 -4.41 -1.09 -4.85
N ALA A 50 -3.41 -0.73 -4.07
CA ALA A 50 -3.60 -0.37 -2.65
C ALA A 50 -4.53 0.84 -2.47
N SER A 51 -4.45 1.84 -3.36
CA SER A 51 -5.34 3.01 -3.34
C SER A 51 -6.79 2.66 -3.70
N GLU A 52 -6.97 1.76 -4.66
CA GLU A 52 -8.30 1.29 -5.07
C GLU A 52 -8.96 0.48 -3.94
N GLU A 53 -8.19 -0.39 -3.30
CA GLU A 53 -8.63 -1.14 -2.12
C GLU A 53 -9.00 -0.20 -0.97
N ALA A 54 -8.22 0.86 -0.73
CA ALA A 54 -8.55 1.90 0.25
C ALA A 54 -9.91 2.56 -0.03
N ARG A 55 -10.16 2.92 -1.30
CA ARG A 55 -11.41 3.54 -1.75
C ARG A 55 -12.59 2.57 -1.67
N HIS A 56 -12.36 1.28 -1.90
CA HIS A 56 -13.38 0.26 -1.78
C HIS A 56 -13.75 0.02 -0.31
N ALA A 57 -12.76 -0.18 0.56
CA ALA A 57 -12.94 -0.32 2.00
C ALA A 57 -13.62 0.90 2.64
N SER A 58 -13.31 2.12 2.16
CA SER A 58 -13.99 3.34 2.62
C SER A 58 -15.46 3.40 2.22
N ARG A 59 -15.83 2.84 1.07
CA ARG A 59 -17.21 2.81 0.56
C ARG A 59 -18.07 1.72 1.19
N LEU A 60 -17.45 0.65 1.71
CA LEU A 60 -18.14 -0.41 2.44
C LEU A 60 -18.44 -0.04 3.91
N ARG A 61 -17.88 1.06 4.41
CA ARG A 61 -18.03 1.50 5.81
C ARG A 61 -19.21 2.46 6.03
N ILE A 62 -20.12 2.56 5.06
CA ILE A 62 -21.36 3.33 5.05
C ILE A 62 -22.53 2.35 5.19
#